data_AF-A0A9E2KWZ0-F1
#
_entry.id   AF-A0A9E2KWZ0-F1
#
_cell.length_a   1.000
_cell.length_b   1.000
_cell.length_c   1.000
_cell.angle_alpha   90.00
_cell.angle_beta   90.00
_cell.angle_gamma   90.00
#
_symmetry.space_group_name_H-M   'P 1'
#
loop_
_entity.id
_entity.type
_entity.pdbx_description
1 polymer ?
#
loop_
_entity_poly.entity_id
_entity_poly.type
_entity_poly.pdbx_seq_one_letter_code
_entity_poly.pdbx_strand_id
1 'polypeptide(L)' 'MNFYEKMLIKVLEKSMSAQDSEILKKLKSGIDLSVQDKKELEELIDSL' A
#
# COMPACT_ATOMS: atom_id res chain seq x y z
N MET A 1 -7.45 11.82 -4.81
CA MET A 1 -6.87 10.47 -4.83
C MET A 1 -6.73 10.01 -6.27
N ASN A 2 -5.49 9.78 -6.67
CA ASN A 2 -5.09 9.44 -8.03
C ASN A 2 -5.61 8.04 -8.43
N PHE A 3 -5.77 7.78 -9.73
CA PHE A 3 -6.21 6.47 -10.23
C PHE A 3 -5.26 5.35 -9.77
N TYR A 4 -3.96 5.62 -9.83
CA TYR A 4 -2.91 4.69 -9.40
C TYR A 4 -3.00 4.33 -7.92
N GLU A 5 -3.26 5.31 -7.05
CA GLU A 5 -3.43 5.06 -5.60
C GLU A 5 -4.63 4.15 -5.33
N LYS A 6 -5.75 4.38 -6.02
CA LYS A 6 -6.94 3.53 -5.88
C LYS A 6 -6.70 2.11 -6.36
N MET A 7 -5.92 1.95 -7.43
CA MET A 7 -5.53 0.63 -7.94
C MET A 7 -4.64 -0.10 -6.93
N LEU A 8 -3.62 0.60 -6.41
CA LEU A 8 -2.70 0.07 -5.39
C LEU A 8 -3.45 -0.40 -4.14
N ILE A 9 -4.36 0.43 -3.61
CA ILE A 9 -5.19 0.07 -2.46
C ILE A 9 -5.99 -1.21 -2.73
N LYS A 10 -6.62 -1.33 -3.90
CA LYS A 10 -7.40 -2.53 -4.25
C LYS A 10 -6.54 -3.80 -4.39
N VAL A 11 -5.32 -3.67 -4.89
CA VAL A 11 -4.38 -4.81 -4.98
C VAL A 11 -3.95 -5.24 -3.58
N LEU A 12 -3.54 -4.28 -2.75
CA LEU A 12 -3.13 -4.53 -1.36
C LEU A 12 -4.28 -5.09 -0.51
N GLU A 13 -5.52 -4.63 -0.70
CA GLU A 13 -6.71 -5.16 -0.04
C GLU A 13 -7.02 -6.62 -0.39
N LYS A 14 -6.69 -7.06 -1.60
CA LYS A 14 -6.90 -8.44 -2.04
C LYS A 14 -5.76 -9.38 -1.65
N SER A 15 -4.63 -8.82 -1.23
CA SER A 15 -3.46 -9.57 -0.80
C SER A 15 -3.65 -10.09 0.62
N MET A 16 -3.48 -11.39 0.83
CA MET A 16 -3.41 -11.97 2.19
C MET A 16 -2.27 -11.39 3.03
N SER A 17 -1.13 -11.07 2.41
CA SER A 17 0.05 -10.53 3.10
C SER A 17 -0.03 -9.03 3.35
N ALA A 18 -0.74 -8.28 2.49
CA ALA A 18 -0.77 -6.81 2.55
C ALA A 18 -2.07 -6.20 3.11
N GLN A 19 -3.16 -6.98 3.27
CA GLN A 19 -4.46 -6.48 3.76
C GLN A 19 -4.40 -5.83 5.14
N ASP A 20 -3.49 -6.27 6.00
CA ASP A 20 -3.32 -5.75 7.36
C ASP A 20 -2.13 -4.80 7.51
N SER A 21 -1.44 -4.50 6.39
CA SER A 21 -0.25 -3.65 6.39
C SER A 21 -0.57 -2.22 6.83
N GLU A 22 0.38 -1.62 7.55
CA GLU A 22 0.29 -0.23 8.00
C GLU A 22 0.28 0.75 6.80
N ILE A 23 0.94 0.36 5.72
CA ILE A 23 0.98 1.10 4.45
C ILE A 23 -0.40 1.20 3.82
N LEU A 24 -1.18 0.12 3.81
CA LEU A 24 -2.55 0.16 3.29
C LEU A 24 -3.41 1.14 4.10
N LYS A 25 -3.22 1.21 5.43
CA LYS A 25 -3.92 2.16 6.30
C LYS A 25 -3.51 3.60 5.99
N LYS A 26 -2.22 3.87 5.80
CA LYS A 26 -1.70 5.19 5.42
C LYS A 26 -2.23 5.64 4.05
N LEU A 27 -2.16 4.76 3.05
CA LEU A 27 -2.72 4.99 1.72
C LEU A 27 -4.22 5.29 1.77
N LYS A 28 -5.01 4.50 2.49
CA LYS A 28 -6.46 4.75 2.66
C LYS A 28 -6.77 6.06 3.38
N SER A 29 -5.91 6.47 4.31
CA SER A 29 -6.06 7.72 5.07
C SER A 29 -5.60 8.95 4.28
N GLY A 30 -5.06 8.76 3.06
CA GLY A 30 -4.52 9.84 2.24
C GLY A 30 -3.24 10.45 2.82
N ILE A 31 -2.53 9.70 3.66
CA ILE A 31 -1.24 10.11 4.22
C ILE A 31 -0.16 9.80 3.20
N ASP A 32 0.69 10.80 2.90
CA ASP A 32 1.84 10.59 2.03
C ASP A 32 2.82 9.58 2.65
N LEU A 33 3.24 8.62 1.84
CA LEU A 33 4.20 7.61 2.25
C LEU A 33 5.59 8.22 2.39
N SER A 34 6.21 7.98 3.55
CA SER A 34 7.62 8.32 3.78
C SER A 34 8.55 7.45 2.92
N VAL A 35 9.85 7.76 2.92
CA VAL A 35 10.85 6.95 2.20
C VAL A 35 10.86 5.50 2.72
N GLN A 36 10.72 5.31 4.03
CA GLN A 36 10.65 3.97 4.62
C GLN A 36 9.37 3.24 4.20
N ASP A 37 8.23 3.93 4.23
CA ASP A 37 6.95 3.36 3.79
C ASP A 37 6.99 2.95 2.31
N LYS A 38 7.68 3.71 1.46
CA LYS A 38 7.84 3.34 0.04
C LYS A 38 8.66 2.05 -0.11
N LYS A 39 9.70 1.88 0.70
CA LYS A 39 10.53 0.66 0.67
C LYS A 39 9.75 -0.57 1.13
N GLU A 40 9.02 -0.44 2.23
CA GLU A 40 8.14 -1.50 2.73
C GLU A 40 7.00 -1.80 1.72
N LEU A 41 6.51 -0.80 0.99
CA LEU A 41 5.53 -1.00 -0.08
C LEU A 41 6.13 -1.79 -1.24
N GLU A 42 7.35 -1.48 -1.65
CA GLU A 42 8.07 -2.22 -2.70
C GLU A 42 8.26 -3.69 -2.27
N GLU A 43 8.68 -3.95 -1.03
CA GLU A 43 8.82 -5.32 -0.50
C GLU A 43 7.47 -6.06 -0.42
N LEU A 44 6.37 -5.36 -0.07
CA LEU A 44 5.02 -5.93 -0.08
C LEU A 44 4.51 -6.26 -1.49
N ILE A 45 4.90 -5.46 -2.50
CA ILE A 45 4.56 -5.73 -3.90
C ILE A 45 5.41 -6.87 -4.46
N ASP A 46 6.69 -6.96 -4.08
CA ASP A 46 7.58 -8.04 -4.52
C ASP A 46 7.21 -9.40 -3.91
N SER A 47 6.56 -9.39 -2.74
CA SER A 47 6.08 -10.59 -2.03
C SER A 47 4.65 -11.01 -2.38
N LEU A 48 4.02 -10.30 -3.31
CA LEU A 48 2.64 -10.46 -3.77
C LEU A 48 2.56 -11.40 -4.98
#